data_AF-A0A1I5CIZ7-F1
#
_entry.id   AF-A0A1I5CIZ7-F1
#
_cell.length_a   1.000
_cell.length_b   1.000
_cell.length_c   1.000
_cell.angle_alpha   90.00
_cell.angle_beta   90.00
_cell.angle_gamma   90.00
#
_symmetry.space_group_name_H-M   'P 1'
#
loop_
_entity.id
_entity.type
_entity.pdbx_description
1 polymer ?
#
loop_
_entity_poly.entity_id
_entity_poly.type
_entity_poly.pdbx_seq_one_letter_code
_entity_poly.pdbx_strand_id
1 'polypeptide(L)'
;MDTGKTGRYLKYAIGEIILVVIGILIALQINKWNEFRKSEDIKNNYYTQILQDLAKDHKFLKSQIATLNDNITLYSAFVETFSEHKNPETLILSASKLNYSYDYLKFDTNTIETLQTTGDIKLLPSEIRNKLIDLKNMQNNIITQSYSNNTNFLKEFLSAVKLGYHPNTLALKNENASTNELFTSLNISDNFPEIALTLNAAFSLKDYTERDLLKVFRMLVANINTLFTLINKELGNPYQSIETVLSKLKKLETLLEDGKTVDQIIAVVKNQNIESPEYDISEAYINALAYFVMNNMKQNKEALKLFKLNIELYPNAYNTYDSYGECLMLMGNRKNAIKAYKKSLELNPDNQSAINALLELE
;
A
#
# COMPACT_ATOMS: atom_id res chain seq x y z
N MET A 1 -35.58 -60.81 -41.75
CA MET A 1 -35.06 -59.99 -40.63
C MET A 1 -33.84 -59.23 -41.14
N ASP A 2 -33.96 -57.91 -41.22
CA ASP A 2 -33.03 -57.01 -41.92
C ASP A 2 -31.87 -56.64 -40.98
N THR A 3 -30.83 -57.49 -40.92
CA THR A 3 -29.75 -57.44 -39.91
C THR A 3 -28.72 -56.32 -40.13
N GLY A 4 -28.84 -55.52 -41.21
CA GLY A 4 -27.88 -54.46 -41.55
C GLY A 4 -28.28 -53.04 -41.12
N LYS A 5 -29.56 -52.77 -40.82
CA LYS A 5 -30.04 -51.40 -40.52
C LYS A 5 -29.83 -51.01 -39.05
N THR A 6 -29.99 -51.95 -38.12
CA THR A 6 -29.87 -51.70 -36.67
C THR A 6 -28.45 -51.25 -36.27
N GLY A 7 -27.41 -51.83 -36.87
CA GLY A 7 -26.02 -51.45 -36.60
C GLY A 7 -25.63 -50.06 -37.12
N ARG A 8 -26.25 -49.58 -38.20
CA ARG A 8 -26.05 -48.21 -38.70
C ARG A 8 -26.73 -47.18 -37.80
N TYR A 9 -27.96 -47.47 -37.37
CA TYR A 9 -28.69 -46.63 -36.40
C TYR A 9 -27.96 -46.57 -35.06
N LEU A 10 -27.40 -47.68 -34.58
CA LEU A 10 -26.63 -47.70 -33.33
C LEU A 10 -25.36 -46.84 -33.42
N LYS A 11 -24.60 -46.93 -34.53
CA LYS A 11 -23.42 -46.08 -34.75
C LYS A 11 -23.76 -44.60 -34.84
N TYR A 12 -24.88 -44.27 -35.50
CA TYR A 12 -25.37 -42.91 -35.61
C TYR A 12 -25.81 -42.34 -34.25
N ALA A 13 -26.60 -43.10 -33.49
CA ALA A 13 -27.03 -42.71 -32.14
C ALA A 13 -25.86 -42.58 -31.16
N ILE A 14 -24.85 -43.46 -31.24
CA ILE A 14 -23.62 -43.34 -30.45
C ILE A 14 -22.86 -42.06 -30.84
N GLY A 15 -22.77 -41.74 -32.13
CA GLY A 15 -22.16 -40.51 -32.61
C GLY A 15 -22.86 -39.25 -32.09
N GLU A 16 -24.19 -39.22 -32.11
CA GLU A 16 -24.98 -38.11 -31.56
C GLU A 16 -24.80 -37.98 -30.04
N ILE A 17 -24.81 -39.09 -29.29
CA ILE A 17 -24.55 -39.07 -27.84
C ILE A 17 -23.15 -38.52 -27.55
N ILE A 18 -22.13 -38.95 -28.29
CA ILE A 18 -20.76 -38.45 -28.11
C ILE A 18 -20.69 -36.94 -28.38
N LEU A 19 -21.32 -36.46 -29.47
CA LEU A 19 -21.39 -35.03 -29.79
C LEU A 19 -22.08 -34.20 -28.69
N VAL A 20 -23.22 -34.67 -28.19
CA VAL A 20 -23.95 -34.01 -27.10
C VAL A 20 -23.12 -33.99 -25.81
N VAL A 21 -22.46 -35.10 -25.46
CA VAL A 21 -21.60 -35.18 -24.27
C VAL A 21 -20.42 -34.23 -24.38
N ILE A 22 -19.76 -34.17 -25.54
CA ILE A 22 -18.67 -33.21 -25.80
C ILE A 22 -19.19 -31.77 -25.64
N GLY A 23 -20.36 -31.46 -26.22
CA GLY A 23 -20.99 -30.14 -26.07
C GLY A 23 -21.26 -29.75 -24.62
N ILE A 24 -21.78 -30.68 -23.80
CA ILE A 24 -22.01 -30.46 -22.36
C ILE A 24 -20.69 -30.24 -21.61
N LEU A 25 -19.66 -31.02 -21.90
CA LEU A 25 -18.35 -30.88 -21.25
C LEU A 25 -17.69 -29.53 -21.57
N ILE A 26 -17.77 -29.08 -22.84
CA ILE A 26 -17.30 -27.76 -23.26
C ILE A 26 -18.08 -26.65 -22.53
N ALA A 27 -19.41 -26.75 -22.49
CA ALA A 27 -20.24 -25.76 -21.78
C ALA A 27 -19.92 -25.68 -20.27
N LEU A 28 -19.71 -26.83 -19.62
CA LEU A 28 -19.29 -26.89 -18.22
C LEU A 28 -17.90 -26.29 -18.01
N GLN A 29 -16.95 -26.52 -18.92
CA GLN A 29 -15.62 -25.90 -18.86
C GLN A 29 -15.68 -24.39 -19.03
N ILE A 30 -16.45 -23.89 -20.01
CA ILE A 30 -16.65 -22.45 -20.24
C ILE A 30 -17.26 -21.79 -18.99
N ASN A 31 -18.27 -22.43 -18.40
CA ASN A 31 -18.89 -21.90 -17.18
C ASN A 31 -17.91 -21.85 -16.00
N LYS A 32 -17.12 -22.92 -15.79
CA LYS A 32 -16.07 -22.94 -14.75
C LYS A 32 -15.03 -21.85 -14.97
N TRP A 33 -14.60 -21.64 -16.22
CA TRP A 33 -13.65 -20.59 -16.56
C TRP A 33 -14.23 -19.19 -16.35
N ASN A 34 -15.51 -18.99 -16.65
CA ASN A 34 -16.20 -17.73 -16.38
C ASN A 34 -16.29 -17.42 -14.89
N GLU A 35 -16.63 -18.42 -14.07
CA GLU A 35 -16.67 -18.28 -12.61
C GLU A 35 -15.27 -18.02 -12.03
N PHE A 36 -14.24 -18.69 -12.54
CA PHE A 36 -12.85 -18.41 -12.15
C PHE A 36 -12.44 -16.97 -12.47
N ARG A 37 -12.72 -16.47 -13.69
CA ARG A 37 -12.42 -15.08 -14.07
C ARG A 37 -13.09 -14.06 -13.16
N LYS A 38 -14.39 -14.22 -12.88
CA LYS A 38 -15.10 -13.36 -11.93
C LYS A 38 -14.46 -13.38 -10.54
N SER A 39 -14.07 -14.56 -10.07
CA SER A 39 -13.39 -14.72 -8.78
C SER A 39 -12.05 -14.00 -8.75
N GLU A 40 -11.28 -14.07 -9.84
CA GLU A 40 -10.01 -13.36 -9.98
C GLU A 40 -10.19 -11.84 -10.07
N ASP A 41 -11.20 -11.34 -10.79
CA ASP A 41 -11.52 -9.92 -10.85
C ASP A 41 -11.84 -9.35 -9.45
N ILE A 42 -12.64 -10.09 -8.67
CA ILE A 42 -12.96 -9.73 -7.28
C ILE A 42 -11.69 -9.72 -6.42
N LYS A 43 -10.86 -10.76 -6.52
CA LYS A 43 -9.59 -10.87 -5.79
C LYS A 43 -8.66 -9.69 -6.12
N ASN A 44 -8.50 -9.35 -7.39
CA ASN A 44 -7.63 -8.26 -7.85
C ASN A 44 -8.13 -6.88 -7.39
N ASN A 45 -9.45 -6.69 -7.33
CA ASN A 45 -10.04 -5.49 -6.74
C ASN A 45 -9.70 -5.38 -5.24
N TYR A 46 -9.86 -6.47 -4.48
CA TYR A 46 -9.46 -6.49 -3.07
C TYR A 46 -7.97 -6.24 -2.89
N TYR A 47 -7.10 -6.84 -3.71
CA TYR A 47 -5.66 -6.57 -3.67
C TYR A 47 -5.34 -5.10 -3.89
N THR A 48 -6.01 -4.45 -4.86
CA THR A 48 -5.82 -3.02 -5.11
C THR A 48 -6.21 -2.17 -3.89
N GLN A 49 -7.36 -2.47 -3.28
CA GLN A 49 -7.82 -1.78 -2.06
C GLN A 49 -6.89 -2.02 -0.87
N ILE A 50 -6.45 -3.27 -0.66
CA ILE A 50 -5.47 -3.62 0.39
C ILE A 50 -4.19 -2.81 0.20
N LEU A 51 -3.64 -2.77 -1.03
CA LEU A 51 -2.41 -2.03 -1.27
C LEU A 51 -2.58 -0.52 -0.96
N GLN A 52 -3.73 0.07 -1.27
CA GLN A 52 -4.03 1.46 -0.92
C GLN A 52 -4.06 1.69 0.58
N ASP A 53 -4.72 0.81 1.33
CA ASP A 53 -4.79 0.90 2.79
C ASP A 53 -3.39 0.71 3.42
N LEU A 54 -2.64 -0.30 2.97
CA LEU A 54 -1.27 -0.55 3.40
C LEU A 54 -0.36 0.65 3.14
N ALA A 55 -0.52 1.32 2.00
CA ALA A 55 0.31 2.46 1.67
C ALA A 55 -0.02 3.72 2.51
N LYS A 56 -1.29 3.93 2.88
CA LYS A 56 -1.68 4.99 3.84
C LYS A 56 -1.07 4.70 5.22
N ASP A 57 -1.23 3.47 5.70
CA ASP A 57 -0.65 3.01 6.97
C ASP A 57 0.87 3.15 6.98
N HIS A 58 1.54 2.79 5.88
CA HIS A 58 2.98 2.94 5.74
C HIS A 58 3.44 4.40 5.85
N LYS A 59 2.75 5.32 5.15
CA LYS A 59 3.02 6.76 5.22
C LYS A 59 2.79 7.30 6.62
N PHE A 60 1.69 6.93 7.26
CA PHE A 60 1.38 7.29 8.65
C PHE A 60 2.48 6.82 9.61
N LEU A 61 2.84 5.54 9.55
CA LEU A 61 3.87 4.95 10.41
C LEU A 61 5.24 5.61 10.23
N LYS A 62 5.65 5.92 8.98
CA LYS A 62 6.90 6.65 8.72
C LYS A 62 6.90 8.02 9.40
N SER A 63 5.79 8.75 9.34
CA SER A 63 5.63 10.03 10.03
C SER A 63 5.73 9.87 11.55
N GLN A 64 5.01 8.90 12.12
CA GLN A 64 5.05 8.66 13.56
C GLN A 64 6.43 8.21 14.04
N ILE A 65 7.14 7.39 13.28
CA ILE A 65 8.52 6.99 13.59
C ILE A 65 9.44 8.21 13.68
N ALA A 66 9.32 9.17 12.75
CA ALA A 66 10.11 10.40 12.81
C ALA A 66 9.83 11.18 14.11
N THR A 67 8.55 11.43 14.43
CA THR A 67 8.14 12.10 15.68
C THR A 67 8.65 11.38 16.93
N LEU A 68 8.56 10.05 16.97
CA LEU A 68 9.06 9.26 18.11
C LEU A 68 10.57 9.40 18.28
N ASN A 69 11.34 9.37 17.18
CA ASN A 69 12.79 9.58 17.28
C ASN A 69 13.10 10.97 17.83
N ASP A 70 12.42 12.02 17.36
CA ASP A 70 12.61 13.40 17.83
C ASP A 70 12.31 13.52 19.33
N ASN A 71 11.18 12.94 19.78
CA ASN A 71 10.81 12.91 21.20
C ASN A 71 11.83 12.16 22.07
N ILE A 72 12.31 11.01 21.59
CA ILE A 72 13.33 10.19 22.26
C ILE A 72 14.65 10.95 22.37
N THR A 73 15.09 11.60 21.30
CA THR A 73 16.31 12.42 21.30
C THR A 73 16.18 13.59 22.27
N LEU A 74 15.04 14.27 22.27
CA LEU A 74 14.75 15.39 23.17
C LEU A 74 14.77 14.95 24.64
N TYR A 75 14.17 13.80 24.96
CA TYR A 75 14.21 13.24 26.31
C TYR A 75 15.62 12.80 26.72
N SER A 76 16.38 12.17 25.83
CA SER A 76 17.78 11.82 26.10
C SER A 76 18.63 13.05 26.44
N ALA A 77 18.48 14.16 25.72
CA ALA A 77 19.16 15.42 26.05
C ALA A 77 18.75 16.00 27.41
N PHE A 78 17.47 15.87 27.79
CA PHE A 78 16.99 16.25 29.12
C PHE A 78 17.66 15.42 30.23
N VAL A 79 17.82 14.11 30.01
CA VAL A 79 18.50 13.23 30.97
C VAL A 79 19.99 13.52 31.08
N GLU A 80 20.68 13.81 29.98
CA GLU A 80 22.12 14.14 29.98
C GLU A 80 22.44 15.40 30.80
N THR A 81 21.56 16.40 30.72
CA THR A 81 21.70 17.66 31.48
C THR A 81 21.14 17.55 32.91
N PHE A 82 20.60 16.40 33.33
CA PHE A 82 19.91 16.25 34.61
C PHE A 82 20.78 16.67 35.80
N SER A 83 22.06 16.29 35.80
CA SER A 83 23.02 16.61 36.87
C SER A 83 23.37 18.11 36.97
N GLU A 84 23.07 18.91 35.95
CA GLU A 84 23.35 20.35 35.89
C GLU A 84 22.28 21.19 36.61
N HIS A 85 21.11 20.61 36.87
CA HIS A 85 19.98 21.29 37.49
C HIS A 85 20.17 21.41 39.02
N LYS A 86 20.56 22.61 39.47
CA LYS A 86 20.89 22.88 40.88
C LYS A 86 19.66 23.03 41.79
N ASN A 87 18.46 23.19 41.22
CA ASN A 87 17.22 23.29 41.97
C ASN A 87 16.01 22.77 41.15
N PRO A 88 14.89 22.43 41.82
CA PRO A 88 13.68 21.93 41.15
C PRO A 88 13.10 22.87 40.08
N GLU A 89 13.20 24.19 40.25
CA GLU A 89 12.70 25.17 39.27
C GLU A 89 13.39 25.00 37.91
N THR A 90 14.72 24.90 37.90
CA THR A 90 15.48 24.69 36.66
C THR A 90 15.12 23.36 35.98
N LEU A 91 14.84 22.31 36.75
CA LEU A 91 14.41 21.02 36.19
C LEU A 91 13.02 21.14 35.53
N ILE A 92 12.09 21.83 36.18
CA ILE A 92 10.74 22.06 35.65
C ILE A 92 10.80 22.85 34.33
N LEU A 93 11.65 23.88 34.26
CA LEU A 93 11.86 24.68 33.03
C LEU A 93 12.50 23.88 31.89
N SER A 94 13.36 22.91 32.20
CA SER A 94 13.90 22.01 31.19
C SER A 94 12.86 20.97 30.75
N ALA A 95 12.08 20.42 31.68
CA ALA A 95 11.01 19.48 31.40
C ALA A 95 9.86 20.11 30.58
N SER A 96 9.60 21.41 30.72
CA SER A 96 8.56 22.10 29.95
C SER A 96 8.85 22.17 28.45
N LYS A 97 10.09 21.89 28.03
CA LYS A 97 10.47 21.80 26.62
C LYS A 97 10.16 20.44 26.01
N LEU A 98 9.87 19.42 26.82
CA LEU A 98 9.55 18.07 26.37
C LEU A 98 8.14 18.02 25.74
N ASN A 99 7.98 17.15 24.74
CA ASN A 99 6.69 16.93 24.10
C ASN A 99 5.75 16.14 25.01
N TYR A 100 4.67 16.79 25.46
CA TYR A 100 3.62 16.20 26.30
C TYR A 100 2.38 15.75 25.51
N SER A 101 2.36 15.94 24.19
CA SER A 101 1.25 15.58 23.32
C SER A 101 1.37 14.12 22.81
N TYR A 102 0.21 13.55 22.47
CA TYR A 102 0.11 12.23 21.85
C TYR A 102 -0.83 12.27 20.66
N ASP A 103 -0.44 11.56 19.61
CA ASP A 103 -1.30 11.33 18.47
C ASP A 103 -2.15 10.08 18.69
N TYR A 104 -3.40 10.14 18.24
CA TYR A 104 -4.27 8.98 18.21
C TYR A 104 -3.84 8.02 17.09
N LEU A 105 -3.60 6.76 17.44
CA LEU A 105 -3.26 5.73 16.45
C LEU A 105 -4.51 5.28 15.72
N LYS A 106 -4.50 5.42 14.40
CA LYS A 106 -5.57 4.94 13.52
C LYS A 106 -4.96 4.30 12.28
N PHE A 107 -5.37 3.06 12.01
CA PHE A 107 -4.96 2.29 10.83
C PHE A 107 -6.15 2.03 9.90
N ASP A 108 -5.88 1.82 8.63
CA ASP A 108 -6.88 1.53 7.60
C ASP A 108 -7.20 0.01 7.54
N THR A 109 -8.17 -0.44 8.34
CA THR A 109 -8.56 -1.87 8.45
C THR A 109 -9.80 -2.27 7.63
N ASN A 110 -10.45 -1.31 6.96
CA ASN A 110 -11.76 -1.48 6.32
C ASN A 110 -11.78 -2.63 5.30
N THR A 111 -10.75 -2.75 4.48
CA THR A 111 -10.70 -3.79 3.44
C THR A 111 -10.54 -5.19 4.05
N ILE A 112 -9.71 -5.33 5.09
CA ILE A 112 -9.52 -6.61 5.80
C ILE A 112 -10.82 -7.01 6.51
N GLU A 113 -11.52 -6.07 7.13
CA GLU A 113 -12.82 -6.31 7.78
C GLU A 113 -13.89 -6.72 6.76
N THR A 114 -13.92 -6.07 5.60
CA THR A 114 -14.81 -6.46 4.49
C THR A 114 -14.53 -7.89 4.06
N LEU A 115 -13.27 -8.25 3.79
CA LEU A 115 -12.87 -9.61 3.42
C LEU A 115 -13.29 -10.66 4.47
N GLN A 116 -13.18 -10.33 5.75
CA GLN A 116 -13.58 -11.22 6.85
C GLN A 116 -15.10 -11.39 6.93
N THR A 117 -15.85 -10.29 6.79
CA THR A 117 -17.31 -10.28 6.91
C THR A 117 -18.02 -10.92 5.71
N THR A 118 -17.51 -10.71 4.49
CA THR A 118 -18.06 -11.36 3.28
C THR A 118 -17.62 -12.81 3.15
N GLY A 119 -16.53 -13.20 3.82
CA GLY A 119 -15.89 -14.50 3.65
C GLY A 119 -15.01 -14.60 2.40
N ASP A 120 -14.83 -13.50 1.67
CA ASP A 120 -13.97 -13.42 0.47
C ASP A 120 -12.49 -13.52 0.82
N ILE A 121 -12.13 -13.42 2.11
CA ILE A 121 -10.76 -13.69 2.57
C ILE A 121 -10.24 -15.08 2.16
N LYS A 122 -11.14 -16.03 1.84
CA LYS A 122 -10.80 -17.36 1.32
C LYS A 122 -10.26 -17.35 -0.11
N LEU A 123 -10.51 -16.27 -0.87
CA LEU A 123 -10.00 -16.07 -2.23
C LEU A 123 -8.50 -15.79 -2.23
N LEU A 124 -7.96 -15.31 -1.10
CA LEU A 124 -6.55 -15.00 -0.97
C LEU A 124 -5.74 -16.27 -0.66
N PRO A 125 -4.50 -16.39 -1.20
CA PRO A 125 -3.53 -17.38 -0.76
C PRO A 125 -3.36 -17.35 0.76
N SER A 126 -3.18 -18.52 1.37
CA SER A 126 -3.09 -18.67 2.83
C SER A 126 -1.97 -17.81 3.44
N GLU A 127 -0.86 -17.66 2.74
CA GLU A 127 0.26 -16.80 3.18
C GLU A 127 -0.16 -15.34 3.33
N ILE A 128 -0.76 -14.75 2.29
CA ILE A 128 -1.22 -13.36 2.31
C ILE A 128 -2.32 -13.18 3.35
N ARG A 129 -3.29 -14.10 3.37
CA ARG A 129 -4.39 -14.08 4.35
C ARG A 129 -3.88 -14.05 5.78
N ASN A 130 -2.97 -14.95 6.15
CA ASN A 130 -2.47 -15.06 7.52
C ASN A 130 -1.69 -13.79 7.90
N LYS A 131 -0.84 -13.28 7.01
CA LYS A 131 -0.09 -12.04 7.25
C LYS A 131 -0.98 -10.81 7.42
N LEU A 132 -2.10 -10.72 6.67
CA LEU A 132 -3.08 -9.64 6.86
C LEU A 132 -3.76 -9.71 8.23
N ILE A 133 -4.11 -10.92 8.68
CA ILE A 133 -4.70 -11.15 10.00
C ILE A 133 -3.69 -10.78 11.10
N ASP A 134 -2.44 -11.21 10.96
CA ASP A 134 -1.37 -10.90 11.91
C ASP A 134 -1.11 -9.39 11.98
N LEU A 135 -1.05 -8.71 10.83
CA LEU A 135 -0.91 -7.25 10.77
C LEU A 135 -2.05 -6.56 11.53
N LYS A 136 -3.31 -6.93 11.24
CA LYS A 136 -4.49 -6.38 11.92
C LYS A 136 -4.43 -6.59 13.44
N ASN A 137 -4.03 -7.78 13.88
CA ASN A 137 -3.89 -8.09 15.30
C ASN A 137 -2.80 -7.24 15.96
N MET A 138 -1.65 -7.07 15.31
CA MET A 138 -0.59 -6.18 15.79
C MET A 138 -1.06 -4.73 15.91
N GLN A 139 -1.80 -4.24 14.90
CA GLN A 139 -2.40 -2.90 14.89
C GLN A 139 -3.39 -2.70 16.05
N ASN A 140 -4.29 -3.65 16.28
CA ASN A 140 -5.25 -3.58 17.39
C ASN A 140 -4.58 -3.61 18.76
N ASN A 141 -3.57 -4.47 18.92
CA ASN A 141 -2.81 -4.59 20.17
C ASN A 141 -2.09 -3.28 20.48
N ILE A 142 -1.42 -2.67 19.50
CA ILE A 142 -0.66 -1.44 19.74
C ILE A 142 -1.57 -0.23 19.98
N ILE A 143 -2.74 -0.15 19.35
CA ILE A 143 -3.75 0.87 19.66
C ILE A 143 -4.16 0.77 21.14
N THR A 144 -4.49 -0.44 21.59
CA THR A 144 -4.97 -0.69 22.95
C THR A 144 -3.88 -0.40 23.98
N GLN A 145 -2.67 -0.88 23.75
CA GLN A 145 -1.51 -0.65 24.62
C GLN A 145 -1.15 0.84 24.69
N SER A 146 -1.12 1.53 23.53
CA SER A 146 -0.83 2.96 23.47
C SER A 146 -1.87 3.77 24.25
N TYR A 147 -3.17 3.47 24.10
CA TYR A 147 -4.22 4.15 24.85
C TYR A 147 -4.06 4.00 26.38
N SER A 148 -3.75 2.78 26.84
CA SER A 148 -3.49 2.50 28.26
C SER A 148 -2.28 3.28 28.78
N ASN A 149 -1.17 3.25 28.05
CA ASN A 149 0.06 3.94 28.45
C ASN A 149 -0.11 5.46 28.46
N ASN A 150 -0.82 6.02 27.46
CA ASN A 150 -1.11 7.45 27.39
C ASN A 150 -2.01 7.88 28.56
N THR A 151 -2.97 7.04 28.95
CA THR A 151 -3.82 7.29 30.13
C THR A 151 -2.99 7.35 31.41
N ASN A 152 -2.03 6.43 31.58
CA ASN A 152 -1.13 6.44 32.73
C ASN A 152 -0.20 7.64 32.75
N PHE A 153 0.36 8.03 31.60
CA PHE A 153 1.14 9.26 31.47
C PHE A 153 0.31 10.48 31.87
N LEU A 154 -0.88 10.63 31.28
CA LEU A 154 -1.75 11.79 31.53
C LEU A 154 -2.13 11.87 33.01
N LYS A 155 -2.37 10.73 33.66
CA LYS A 155 -2.63 10.69 35.10
C LYS A 155 -1.48 11.28 35.91
N GLU A 156 -0.24 10.84 35.66
CA GLU A 156 0.94 11.36 36.37
C GLU A 156 1.22 12.82 36.02
N PHE A 157 1.09 13.19 34.74
CA PHE A 157 1.26 14.57 34.30
C PHE A 157 0.23 15.52 34.93
N LEU A 158 -1.03 15.08 35.06
CA LEU A 158 -2.08 15.85 35.72
C LEU A 158 -1.84 16.01 37.23
N SER A 159 -1.05 15.14 37.87
CA SER A 159 -0.62 15.36 39.27
C SER A 159 0.24 16.61 39.38
N ALA A 160 1.17 16.83 38.45
CA ALA A 160 1.94 18.08 38.40
C ALA A 160 1.01 19.28 38.16
N VAL A 161 0.03 19.14 37.26
CA VAL A 161 -0.93 20.23 36.95
C VAL A 161 -1.74 20.64 38.18
N LYS A 162 -2.19 19.68 39.00
CA LYS A 162 -2.90 19.95 40.25
C LYS A 162 -2.06 20.73 41.27
N LEU A 163 -0.74 20.59 41.20
CA LEU A 163 0.21 21.32 42.06
C LEU A 163 0.54 22.73 41.54
N GLY A 164 -0.07 23.14 40.42
CA GLY A 164 0.11 24.46 39.83
C GLY A 164 1.03 24.50 38.61
N TYR A 165 1.57 23.36 38.17
CA TYR A 165 2.33 23.30 36.93
C TYR A 165 1.43 23.51 35.72
N HIS A 166 1.85 24.36 34.79
CA HIS A 166 1.32 24.33 33.44
C HIS A 166 2.47 24.65 32.48
N PRO A 167 2.64 23.88 31.39
CA PRO A 167 3.78 24.06 30.47
C PRO A 167 3.91 25.50 30.00
N ASN A 168 2.76 26.13 29.73
CA ASN A 168 2.69 27.52 29.29
C ASN A 168 2.59 28.55 30.43
N THR A 169 2.58 28.22 31.73
CA THR A 169 2.53 29.24 32.80
C THR A 169 3.88 29.51 33.45
N LEU A 170 4.75 28.51 33.58
CA LEU A 170 6.11 28.74 34.09
C LEU A 170 6.98 29.54 33.11
N ALA A 171 6.68 29.47 31.81
CA ALA A 171 7.26 30.36 30.81
C ALA A 171 6.80 31.83 30.97
N LEU A 172 5.64 32.08 31.61
CA LEU A 172 5.03 33.42 31.78
C LEU A 172 5.48 34.14 33.05
N LYS A 173 6.30 33.51 33.89
CA LYS A 173 6.97 34.20 35.00
C LYS A 173 7.81 35.30 34.34
N ASN A 174 7.31 36.54 34.41
CA ASN A 174 7.79 37.78 33.74
C ASN A 174 7.11 38.23 32.43
N GLU A 175 6.02 37.62 31.95
CA GLU A 175 5.34 38.12 30.73
C GLU A 175 4.42 39.33 30.97
N ASN A 176 3.67 39.38 32.07
CA ASN A 176 2.88 40.55 32.49
C ASN A 176 2.48 40.49 33.99
N ALA A 177 1.99 41.62 34.52
CA ALA A 177 1.70 41.77 35.95
C ALA A 177 0.64 40.78 36.48
N SER A 178 -0.37 40.44 35.67
CA SER A 178 -1.47 39.55 36.06
C SER A 178 -1.10 38.06 36.11
N THR A 179 -0.20 37.59 35.24
CA THR A 179 0.30 36.20 35.32
C THR A 179 1.23 36.00 36.52
N ASN A 180 2.00 37.03 36.86
CA ASN A 180 2.82 37.04 38.07
C ASN A 180 1.97 37.02 39.34
N GLU A 181 0.87 37.79 39.39
CA GLU A 181 -0.06 37.79 40.55
C GLU A 181 -0.73 36.44 40.76
N LEU A 182 -1.18 35.76 39.68
CA LEU A 182 -1.72 34.40 39.77
C LEU A 182 -0.67 33.40 40.27
N PHE A 183 0.55 33.45 39.75
CA PHE A 183 1.65 32.58 40.17
C PHE A 183 1.97 32.75 41.66
N THR A 184 2.09 34.00 42.12
CA THR A 184 2.34 34.33 43.52
C THR A 184 1.15 33.94 44.41
N SER A 185 -0.09 34.17 43.98
CA SER A 185 -1.29 33.85 44.78
C SER A 185 -1.50 32.35 44.99
N LEU A 186 -0.98 31.52 44.08
CA LEU A 186 -1.09 30.06 44.16
C LEU A 186 0.08 29.40 44.90
N ASN A 187 1.10 30.15 45.33
CA ASN A 187 2.30 29.65 46.02
C ASN A 187 2.97 28.43 45.33
N ILE A 188 3.02 28.46 43.99
CA ILE A 188 3.47 27.31 43.18
C ILE A 188 4.93 26.91 43.52
N SER A 189 5.76 27.87 43.94
CA SER A 189 7.15 27.63 44.34
C SER A 189 7.32 26.61 45.46
N ASP A 190 6.35 26.54 46.38
CA ASP A 190 6.41 25.62 47.52
C ASP A 190 6.24 24.16 47.06
N ASN A 191 5.59 23.96 45.92
CA ASN A 191 5.34 22.66 45.32
C ASN A 191 6.42 22.22 44.31
N PHE A 192 7.44 23.04 44.04
CA PHE A 192 8.44 22.74 43.01
C PHE A 192 9.11 21.36 43.16
N PRO A 193 9.51 20.89 44.35
CA PRO A 193 10.06 19.53 44.50
C PRO A 193 9.09 18.43 44.06
N GLU A 194 7.80 18.56 44.39
CA GLU A 194 6.79 17.56 44.04
C GLU A 194 6.40 17.62 42.56
N ILE A 195 6.34 18.83 41.98
CA ILE A 195 6.18 19.03 40.53
C ILE A 195 7.35 18.40 39.77
N ALA A 196 8.59 18.62 40.21
CA ALA A 196 9.78 18.04 39.61
C ALA A 196 9.73 16.50 39.61
N LEU A 197 9.34 15.89 40.73
CA LEU A 197 9.23 14.43 40.87
C LEU A 197 8.13 13.86 39.96
N THR A 198 6.95 14.47 39.95
CA THR A 198 5.80 14.01 39.14
C THR A 198 6.06 14.16 37.64
N LEU A 199 6.66 15.26 37.19
CA LEU A 199 7.07 15.44 35.79
C LEU A 199 8.13 14.42 35.38
N ASN A 200 9.14 14.19 36.21
CA ASN A 200 10.18 13.20 35.93
C ASN A 200 9.59 11.79 35.79
N ALA A 201 8.66 11.42 36.68
CA ALA A 201 7.96 10.13 36.61
C ALA A 201 7.12 10.01 35.33
N ALA A 202 6.35 11.04 35.00
CA ALA A 202 5.52 11.08 33.80
C ALA A 202 6.38 10.94 32.54
N PHE A 203 7.40 11.78 32.35
CA PHE A 203 8.23 11.74 31.15
C PHE A 203 9.12 10.50 31.05
N SER A 204 9.54 9.91 32.18
CA SER A 204 10.20 8.59 32.18
C SER A 204 9.30 7.49 31.63
N LEU A 205 8.03 7.47 32.05
CA LEU A 205 7.04 6.51 31.54
C LEU A 205 6.74 6.73 30.05
N LYS A 206 6.70 8.00 29.63
CA LYS A 206 6.52 8.38 28.22
C LYS A 206 7.68 7.90 27.36
N ASP A 207 8.93 8.18 27.74
CA ASP A 207 10.12 7.73 26.99
C ASP A 207 10.17 6.19 26.87
N TYR A 208 9.89 5.47 27.96
CA TYR A 208 9.77 4.01 27.91
C TYR A 208 8.74 3.55 26.89
N THR A 209 7.56 4.16 26.90
CA THR A 209 6.46 3.85 25.96
C THR A 209 6.83 4.18 24.52
N GLU A 210 7.47 5.33 24.28
CA GLU A 210 7.85 5.78 22.94
C GLU A 210 8.94 4.90 22.32
N ARG A 211 9.89 4.42 23.13
CA ARG A 211 10.90 3.45 22.71
C ARG A 211 10.30 2.09 22.35
N ASP A 212 9.29 1.65 23.08
CA ASP A 212 8.56 0.40 22.77
C ASP A 212 7.73 0.56 21.48
N LEU A 213 6.98 1.65 21.37
CA LEU A 213 6.23 2.00 20.16
C LEU A 213 7.12 2.06 18.92
N LEU A 214 8.30 2.68 19.03
CA LEU A 214 9.25 2.77 17.92
C LEU A 214 9.66 1.38 17.39
N LYS A 215 9.87 0.41 18.28
CA LYS A 215 10.18 -0.98 17.87
C LYS A 215 9.00 -1.60 17.15
N VAL A 216 7.80 -1.49 17.71
CA VAL A 216 6.58 -2.06 17.12
C VAL A 216 6.27 -1.42 15.76
N PHE A 217 6.41 -0.10 15.62
CA PHE A 217 6.16 0.58 14.35
C PHE A 217 7.14 0.16 13.25
N ARG A 218 8.42 -0.05 13.59
CA ARG A 218 9.39 -0.61 12.64
C ARG A 218 9.00 -2.02 12.21
N MET A 219 8.48 -2.85 13.12
CA MET A 219 7.96 -4.17 12.78
C MET A 219 6.71 -4.10 11.89
N LEU A 220 5.77 -3.19 12.17
CA LEU A 220 4.58 -2.97 11.34
C LEU A 220 4.99 -2.55 9.92
N VAL A 221 5.92 -1.60 9.78
CA VAL A 221 6.46 -1.20 8.48
C VAL A 221 7.06 -2.38 7.71
N ALA A 222 7.83 -3.24 8.39
CA ALA A 222 8.40 -4.44 7.75
C ALA A 222 7.32 -5.43 7.28
N ASN A 223 6.27 -5.65 8.08
CA ASN A 223 5.14 -6.50 7.71
C ASN A 223 4.35 -5.93 6.53
N ILE A 224 4.10 -4.62 6.53
CA ILE A 224 3.45 -3.90 5.43
C ILE A 224 4.25 -4.04 4.13
N ASN A 225 5.57 -3.84 4.15
CA ASN A 225 6.42 -4.00 2.97
C ASN A 225 6.43 -5.45 2.44
N THR A 226 6.39 -6.43 3.33
CA THR A 226 6.28 -7.84 2.97
C THR A 226 4.95 -8.12 2.27
N LEU A 227 3.83 -7.65 2.84
CA LEU A 227 2.50 -7.78 2.25
C LEU A 227 2.39 -7.07 0.90
N PHE A 228 2.92 -5.85 0.79
CA PHE A 228 3.02 -5.13 -0.48
C PHE A 228 3.72 -5.98 -1.53
N THR A 229 4.89 -6.55 -1.22
CA THR A 229 5.66 -7.36 -2.18
C THR A 229 4.87 -8.57 -2.67
N LEU A 230 4.22 -9.30 -1.75
CA LEU A 230 3.44 -10.49 -2.09
C LEU A 230 2.22 -10.14 -2.95
N ILE A 231 1.45 -9.13 -2.55
CA ILE A 231 0.23 -8.73 -3.26
C ILE A 231 0.56 -8.08 -4.60
N ASN A 232 1.59 -7.23 -4.66
CA ASN A 232 2.04 -6.61 -5.90
C ASN A 232 2.48 -7.69 -6.91
N LYS A 233 3.16 -8.74 -6.44
CA LYS A 233 3.52 -9.90 -7.29
C LYS A 233 2.30 -10.62 -7.84
N GLU A 234 1.29 -10.89 -7.02
CA GLU A 234 0.04 -11.51 -7.47
C GLU A 234 -0.71 -10.66 -8.52
N LEU A 235 -0.54 -9.34 -8.48
CA LEU A 235 -1.10 -8.40 -9.45
C LEU A 235 -0.24 -8.22 -10.72
N GLY A 236 0.91 -8.90 -10.85
CA GLY A 236 1.83 -8.73 -11.99
C GLY A 236 2.88 -7.62 -11.81
N ASN A 237 3.07 -7.12 -10.59
CA ASN A 237 3.95 -6.03 -10.20
C ASN A 237 3.62 -4.65 -10.82
N PRO A 238 2.37 -4.17 -10.76
CA PRO A 238 2.00 -2.86 -11.32
C PRO A 238 2.63 -1.67 -10.59
N TYR A 239 3.03 -1.83 -9.32
CA TYR A 239 3.62 -0.76 -8.51
C TYR A 239 5.12 -0.97 -8.32
N GLN A 240 5.92 0.10 -8.43
CA GLN A 240 7.37 0.02 -8.20
C GLN A 240 7.69 -0.04 -6.69
N SER A 241 6.97 0.75 -5.90
CA SER A 241 7.10 0.79 -4.44
C SER A 241 5.74 1.03 -3.78
N ILE A 242 5.68 0.82 -2.47
CA ILE A 242 4.46 1.05 -1.70
C ILE A 242 4.03 2.53 -1.73
N GLU A 243 4.97 3.47 -1.79
CA GLU A 243 4.68 4.89 -1.90
C GLU A 243 3.94 5.25 -3.20
N THR A 244 4.26 4.55 -4.30
CA THR A 244 3.62 4.79 -5.61
C THR A 244 2.13 4.41 -5.60
N VAL A 245 1.67 3.56 -4.69
CA VAL A 245 0.26 3.14 -4.62
C VAL A 245 -0.69 4.31 -4.33
N LEU A 246 -0.26 5.30 -3.54
CA LEU A 246 -1.10 6.45 -3.16
C LEU A 246 -1.06 7.62 -4.13
N SER A 247 -0.19 7.56 -5.12
CA SER A 247 -0.02 8.68 -6.01
C SER A 247 -1.34 8.91 -6.76
N LYS A 248 -1.95 10.09 -6.56
CA LYS A 248 -3.11 10.55 -7.33
C LYS A 248 -2.57 10.97 -8.69
N LEU A 249 -2.15 9.98 -9.46
CA LEU A 249 -1.38 10.17 -10.67
C LEU A 249 -2.25 10.86 -11.71
N LYS A 250 -1.67 11.85 -12.38
CA LYS A 250 -2.29 12.43 -13.55
C LYS A 250 -2.39 11.35 -14.62
N LYS A 251 -3.51 11.35 -15.32
CA LYS A 251 -3.81 10.38 -16.35
C LYS A 251 -3.07 10.72 -17.63
N LEU A 252 -2.28 9.80 -18.20
CA LEU A 252 -1.51 10.08 -19.43
C LEU A 252 -2.40 10.47 -20.62
N GLU A 253 -3.64 10.00 -20.70
CA GLU A 253 -4.60 10.41 -21.74
C GLU A 253 -4.95 11.90 -21.68
N THR A 254 -4.85 12.56 -20.52
CA THR A 254 -5.05 14.02 -20.44
C THR A 254 -4.03 14.78 -21.29
N LEU A 255 -2.82 14.23 -21.46
CA LEU A 255 -1.82 14.81 -22.37
C LEU A 255 -2.23 14.65 -23.84
N LEU A 256 -2.88 13.54 -24.21
CA LEU A 256 -3.43 13.36 -25.56
C LEU A 256 -4.58 14.35 -25.80
N GLU A 257 -5.46 14.54 -24.81
CA GLU A 257 -6.56 15.50 -24.84
C GLU A 257 -6.04 16.95 -24.99
N ASP A 258 -4.92 17.27 -24.33
CA ASP A 258 -4.19 18.55 -24.46
C ASP A 258 -3.42 18.68 -25.79
N GLY A 259 -3.55 17.72 -26.71
CA GLY A 259 -2.94 17.75 -28.04
C GLY A 259 -1.45 17.37 -28.08
N LYS A 260 -0.90 16.75 -27.04
CA LYS A 260 0.47 16.23 -27.06
C LYS A 260 0.59 15.05 -28.00
N THR A 261 1.72 14.95 -28.69
CA THR A 261 2.05 13.75 -29.47
C THR A 261 2.50 12.61 -28.57
N VAL A 262 2.40 11.38 -29.05
CA VAL A 262 2.92 10.20 -28.30
C VAL A 262 4.40 10.35 -27.97
N ASP A 263 5.22 10.93 -28.86
CA ASP A 263 6.64 11.19 -28.56
C ASP A 263 6.82 12.17 -27.39
N GLN A 264 5.98 13.20 -27.30
CA GLN A 264 5.99 14.13 -26.16
C GLN A 264 5.53 13.44 -24.87
N ILE A 265 4.53 12.57 -24.93
CA ILE A 265 4.08 11.77 -23.79
C ILE A 265 5.19 10.84 -23.31
N ILE A 266 5.86 10.15 -24.23
CA ILE A 266 7.01 9.29 -23.91
C ILE A 266 8.12 10.11 -23.22
N ALA A 267 8.40 11.33 -23.68
CA ALA A 267 9.36 12.21 -23.03
C ALA A 267 8.93 12.61 -21.61
N VAL A 268 7.63 12.90 -21.39
CA VAL A 268 7.07 13.15 -20.05
C VAL A 268 7.23 11.92 -19.16
N VAL A 269 6.93 10.72 -19.66
CA VAL A 269 7.11 9.47 -18.90
C VAL A 269 8.57 9.26 -18.52
N LYS A 270 9.50 9.41 -19.47
CA LYS A 270 10.94 9.18 -19.25
C LYS A 270 11.60 10.21 -18.33
N ASN A 271 11.04 11.41 -18.20
CA ASN A 271 11.57 12.47 -17.35
C ASN A 271 11.04 12.42 -15.90
N GLN A 272 10.15 11.47 -15.58
CA GLN A 272 9.62 11.34 -14.23
C GLN A 272 10.54 10.50 -13.33
N ASN A 273 10.52 10.83 -12.04
CA ASN A 273 11.07 9.95 -11.03
C ASN A 273 10.11 8.76 -10.86
N ILE A 274 10.57 7.55 -11.15
CA ILE A 274 9.75 6.35 -11.08
C ILE A 274 9.27 6.09 -9.63
N GLU A 275 10.06 6.49 -8.62
CA GLU A 275 9.70 6.33 -7.21
C GLU A 275 8.64 7.35 -6.74
N SER A 276 8.44 8.43 -7.49
CA SER A 276 7.44 9.46 -7.20
C SER A 276 6.97 10.14 -8.49
N PRO A 277 6.20 9.42 -9.33
CA PRO A 277 5.78 9.96 -10.61
C PRO A 277 4.61 10.94 -10.44
N GLU A 278 4.50 11.87 -11.37
CA GLU A 278 3.40 12.82 -11.46
C GLU A 278 2.22 12.24 -12.25
N TYR A 279 2.49 11.41 -13.25
CA TYR A 279 1.54 10.72 -14.12
C TYR A 279 1.54 9.21 -13.91
N ASP A 280 0.46 8.54 -14.31
CA ASP A 280 0.34 7.09 -14.16
C ASP A 280 1.20 6.40 -15.20
N ILE A 281 2.38 6.00 -14.76
CA ILE A 281 3.38 5.31 -15.58
C ILE A 281 3.41 3.80 -15.26
N SER A 282 2.41 3.27 -14.55
CA SER A 282 2.33 1.83 -14.26
C SER A 282 2.26 0.99 -15.53
N GLU A 283 2.74 -0.25 -15.47
CA GLU A 283 2.77 -1.18 -16.61
C GLU A 283 1.38 -1.30 -17.25
N ALA A 284 0.36 -1.55 -16.43
CA ALA A 284 -1.02 -1.70 -16.86
C ALA A 284 -1.56 -0.42 -17.52
N TYR A 285 -1.22 0.75 -16.99
CA TYR A 285 -1.71 2.03 -17.51
C TYR A 285 -1.09 2.40 -18.86
N ILE A 286 0.23 2.26 -18.99
CA ILE A 286 0.93 2.47 -20.26
C ILE A 286 0.39 1.47 -21.31
N ASN A 287 0.13 0.23 -20.89
CA ASN A 287 -0.46 -0.78 -21.79
C ASN A 287 -1.85 -0.37 -22.25
N ALA A 288 -2.73 0.05 -21.34
CA ALA A 288 -4.08 0.51 -21.65
C ALA A 288 -4.08 1.73 -22.59
N LEU A 289 -3.17 2.69 -22.36
CA LEU A 289 -2.99 3.84 -23.25
C LEU A 289 -2.54 3.40 -24.65
N ALA A 290 -1.60 2.46 -24.74
CA ALA A 290 -1.14 1.93 -26.03
C ALA A 290 -2.28 1.24 -26.80
N TYR A 291 -3.11 0.44 -26.12
CA TYR A 291 -4.31 -0.15 -26.72
C TYR A 291 -5.33 0.91 -27.15
N PHE A 292 -5.54 1.98 -26.37
CA PHE A 292 -6.41 3.09 -26.77
C PHE A 292 -5.91 3.76 -28.05
N VAL A 293 -4.61 4.07 -28.14
CA VAL A 293 -4.00 4.66 -29.35
C VAL A 293 -4.12 3.71 -30.56
N MET A 294 -3.96 2.40 -30.34
CA MET A 294 -4.08 1.39 -31.39
C MET A 294 -5.52 1.21 -31.86
N ASN A 295 -6.46 1.01 -30.93
CA ASN A 295 -7.81 0.57 -31.23
C ASN A 295 -8.79 1.71 -31.47
N ASN A 296 -8.67 2.81 -30.72
CA ASN A 296 -9.59 3.94 -30.81
C ASN A 296 -9.07 4.99 -31.79
N MET A 297 -7.78 5.36 -31.69
CA MET A 297 -7.19 6.35 -32.58
C MET A 297 -6.69 5.76 -33.91
N LYS A 298 -6.58 4.43 -34.01
CA LYS A 298 -6.09 3.71 -35.20
C LYS A 298 -4.66 4.09 -35.60
N GLN A 299 -3.83 4.46 -34.63
CA GLN A 299 -2.45 4.90 -34.86
C GLN A 299 -1.44 3.81 -34.44
N ASN A 300 -1.38 2.71 -35.19
CA ASN A 300 -0.56 1.55 -34.85
C ASN A 300 0.93 1.87 -34.65
N LYS A 301 1.51 2.78 -35.45
CA LYS A 301 2.92 3.20 -35.31
C LYS A 301 3.19 3.89 -33.97
N GLU A 302 2.25 4.71 -33.49
CA GLU A 302 2.39 5.43 -32.23
C GLU A 302 2.12 4.49 -31.05
N ALA A 303 1.11 3.61 -31.15
CA ALA A 303 0.86 2.57 -30.16
C ALA A 303 2.09 1.67 -29.97
N LEU A 304 2.77 1.28 -31.06
CA LEU A 304 3.99 0.49 -31.01
C LEU A 304 5.10 1.16 -30.19
N LYS A 305 5.22 2.50 -30.23
CA LYS A 305 6.18 3.24 -29.40
C LYS A 305 5.83 3.15 -27.92
N LEU A 306 4.54 3.22 -27.56
CA LEU A 306 4.07 3.08 -26.18
C LEU A 306 4.27 1.66 -25.64
N PHE A 307 3.96 0.63 -26.42
CA PHE A 307 4.27 -0.76 -26.04
C PHE A 307 5.77 -0.97 -25.85
N LYS A 308 6.61 -0.38 -26.72
CA LYS A 308 8.06 -0.42 -26.55
C LYS A 308 8.53 0.31 -25.29
N LEU A 309 7.98 1.48 -24.98
CA LEU A 309 8.23 2.18 -23.72
C LEU A 309 7.86 1.29 -22.52
N ASN A 310 6.74 0.57 -22.59
CA ASN A 310 6.31 -0.33 -21.52
C ASN A 310 7.34 -1.45 -21.26
N ILE A 311 7.87 -2.07 -22.32
CA ILE A 311 8.97 -3.05 -22.23
C ILE A 311 10.23 -2.42 -21.61
N GLU A 312 10.56 -1.18 -21.97
CA GLU A 312 11.73 -0.48 -21.43
C GLU A 312 11.63 -0.26 -19.91
N LEU A 313 10.43 0.07 -19.40
CA LEU A 313 10.19 0.31 -17.98
C LEU A 313 9.96 -0.98 -17.18
N TYR A 314 9.33 -1.99 -17.79
CA TYR A 314 8.92 -3.24 -17.15
C TYR A 314 9.45 -4.47 -17.90
N PRO A 315 10.79 -4.64 -18.01
CA PRO A 315 11.40 -5.67 -18.88
C PRO A 315 11.14 -7.12 -18.43
N ASN A 316 10.62 -7.34 -17.22
CA ASN A 316 10.28 -8.65 -16.68
C ASN A 316 8.77 -8.94 -16.67
N ALA A 317 7.94 -7.99 -17.11
CA ALA A 317 6.49 -8.18 -17.20
C ALA A 317 6.13 -8.86 -18.52
N TYR A 318 5.71 -10.13 -18.48
CA TYR A 318 5.41 -10.93 -19.68
C TYR A 318 4.33 -10.30 -20.58
N ASN A 319 3.37 -9.60 -19.96
CA ASN A 319 2.25 -8.93 -20.62
C ASN A 319 2.70 -7.85 -21.61
N THR A 320 3.78 -7.12 -21.28
CA THR A 320 4.32 -6.06 -22.15
C THR A 320 4.83 -6.60 -23.49
N TYR A 321 5.44 -7.78 -23.49
CA TYR A 321 5.92 -8.45 -24.71
C TYR A 321 4.76 -9.03 -25.53
N ASP A 322 3.71 -9.51 -24.87
CA ASP A 322 2.52 -10.03 -25.52
C ASP A 322 1.80 -8.91 -26.30
N SER A 323 1.48 -7.81 -25.62
CA SER A 323 0.82 -6.65 -26.23
C SER A 323 1.66 -5.99 -27.33
N TYR A 324 2.99 -5.95 -27.17
CA TYR A 324 3.89 -5.52 -28.24
C TYR A 324 3.85 -6.44 -29.47
N GLY A 325 3.75 -7.76 -29.24
CA GLY A 325 3.58 -8.77 -30.30
C GLY A 325 2.30 -8.58 -31.09
N GLU A 326 1.17 -8.33 -30.42
CA GLU A 326 -0.13 -8.06 -31.07
C GLU A 326 -0.07 -6.83 -31.98
N CYS A 327 0.54 -5.75 -31.50
CA CYS A 327 0.69 -4.54 -32.29
C CYS A 327 1.54 -4.79 -33.55
N LEU A 328 2.65 -5.55 -33.41
CA LEU A 328 3.49 -5.94 -34.54
C LEU A 328 2.74 -6.80 -35.56
N MET A 329 1.88 -7.70 -35.09
CA MET A 329 1.02 -8.52 -35.93
C MET A 329 0.06 -7.67 -36.78
N LEU A 330 -0.63 -6.72 -36.15
CA LEU A 330 -1.50 -5.77 -36.85
C LEU A 330 -0.76 -4.91 -37.87
N MET A 331 0.54 -4.67 -37.66
CA MET A 331 1.40 -3.96 -38.60
C MET A 331 2.05 -4.86 -39.67
N GLY A 332 1.74 -6.17 -39.69
CA GLY A 332 2.29 -7.13 -40.65
C GLY A 332 3.73 -7.56 -40.36
N ASN A 333 4.32 -7.18 -39.21
CA ASN A 333 5.68 -7.54 -38.84
C ASN A 333 5.74 -8.89 -38.11
N ARG A 334 5.33 -9.94 -38.81
CA ARG A 334 5.22 -11.33 -38.28
C ARG A 334 6.51 -11.81 -37.62
N LYS A 335 7.67 -11.55 -38.24
CA LYS A 335 8.98 -12.01 -37.75
C LYS A 335 9.29 -11.47 -36.36
N ASN A 336 9.00 -10.19 -36.10
CA ASN A 336 9.27 -9.59 -34.80
C ASN A 336 8.17 -9.90 -33.78
N ALA A 337 6.92 -10.07 -34.21
CA ALA A 337 5.83 -10.50 -33.33
C ALA A 337 6.12 -11.86 -32.70
N ILE A 338 6.56 -12.85 -33.51
CA ILE A 338 6.95 -14.18 -33.02
C ILE A 338 8.04 -14.09 -31.94
N LYS A 339 9.02 -13.19 -32.10
CA LYS A 339 10.07 -12.99 -31.08
C LYS A 339 9.48 -12.43 -29.78
N ALA A 340 8.54 -11.51 -29.87
CA ALA A 340 7.90 -10.90 -28.70
C ALA A 340 7.05 -11.94 -27.93
N TYR A 341 6.20 -12.71 -28.62
CA TYR A 341 5.42 -13.78 -27.99
C TYR A 341 6.29 -14.85 -27.33
N LYS A 342 7.37 -15.27 -27.99
CA LYS A 342 8.34 -16.19 -27.37
C LYS A 342 8.94 -15.60 -26.09
N LYS A 343 9.27 -14.31 -26.08
CA LYS A 343 9.79 -13.66 -24.88
C LYS A 343 8.75 -13.57 -23.76
N SER A 344 7.48 -13.35 -24.10
CA SER A 344 6.37 -13.43 -23.13
C SER A 344 6.30 -14.81 -22.47
N LEU A 345 6.38 -15.89 -23.26
CA LEU A 345 6.34 -17.27 -22.76
C LEU A 345 7.58 -17.69 -21.96
N GLU A 346 8.75 -17.12 -22.26
CA GLU A 346 9.94 -17.29 -21.40
C GLU A 346 9.72 -16.73 -20.00
N LEU A 347 8.99 -15.60 -19.88
CA LEU A 347 8.70 -14.94 -18.60
C LEU A 347 7.49 -15.54 -17.88
N ASN A 348 6.49 -15.99 -18.64
CA ASN A 348 5.31 -16.68 -18.14
C ASN A 348 4.88 -17.79 -19.13
N PRO A 349 5.25 -19.05 -18.86
CA PRO A 349 4.90 -20.19 -19.71
C PRO A 349 3.40 -20.42 -19.90
N ASP A 350 2.56 -19.91 -18.98
CA ASP A 350 1.12 -20.10 -18.99
C ASP A 350 0.36 -18.96 -19.70
N ASN A 351 1.05 -18.04 -20.38
CA ASN A 351 0.39 -16.98 -21.14
C ASN A 351 -0.37 -17.52 -22.37
N GLN A 352 -1.66 -17.85 -22.18
CA GLN A 352 -2.50 -18.43 -23.22
C GLN A 352 -2.65 -17.54 -24.47
N SER A 353 -2.58 -16.21 -24.32
CA SER A 353 -2.65 -15.27 -25.44
C SER A 353 -1.47 -15.47 -26.39
N ALA A 354 -0.24 -15.45 -25.86
CA ALA A 354 0.97 -15.69 -26.63
C ALA A 354 1.05 -17.12 -27.22
N ILE A 355 0.54 -18.14 -26.51
CA ILE A 355 0.42 -19.51 -27.04
C ILE A 355 -0.48 -19.53 -28.28
N ASN A 356 -1.69 -18.99 -28.17
CA ASN A 356 -2.65 -18.97 -29.27
C ASN A 356 -2.12 -18.20 -30.46
N ALA A 357 -1.51 -17.03 -30.22
CA ALA A 357 -0.93 -16.22 -31.28
C ALA A 357 0.19 -16.96 -32.01
N LEU A 358 1.05 -17.71 -31.33
CA LEU A 358 2.09 -18.51 -32.00
C LEU A 358 1.51 -19.68 -32.81
N LEU A 359 0.45 -20.34 -32.32
CA LEU A 359 -0.22 -21.42 -33.06
C LEU A 359 -0.86 -20.95 -34.37
N GLU A 360 -1.39 -19.74 -34.43
CA GLU A 360 -1.91 -19.14 -35.67
C GLU A 360 -0.80 -18.71 -36.64
N LEU A 361 0.45 -18.66 -36.16
CA LEU A 361 1.62 -18.21 -36.89
C LEU A 361 2.52 -19.33 -37.41
N GLU A 362 2.19 -20.58 -37.08
CA GLU A 362 2.75 -21.81 -37.65
C GLU A 362 1.85 -22.34 -38.77
#